data_AF-A0AAJ4NL30-F1
#
_entry.id   AF-A0AAJ4NL30-F1
#
_cell.length_a   1.000
_cell.length_b   1.000
_cell.length_c   1.000
_cell.angle_alpha   90.00
_cell.angle_beta   90.00
_cell.angle_gamma   90.00
#
_symmetry.space_group_name_H-M   'P 1'
#
loop_
_entity.id
_entity.type
_entity.pdbx_description
1 polymer ?
#
loop_
_entity_poly.entity_id
_entity_poly.type
_entity_poly.pdbx_seq_one_letter_code
_entity_poly.pdbx_strand_id
1 'polypeptide(L)'
;MMKKITLALMFSSILAYSQFSSAHCRQTSTVTAPALAFDLSTELTSTSTQVSKNSRTIYPGTFTCTARGILFPNSIGIASPFQGRTATIGFNGGKQFVSITVTALEKDRVIGLTEGVHQGSELDTNFTVQFNLLATKPGPNYVEVSGSTATVTPIVLASDASSLGILQWLLDIVSKLVTFLLTLQWPTSADDIYLQPITLTYNPILTTCNFANQGLVVSLPPVSINAVKTATRAGYTPFTLNFTCQDFLAGGNASRDVSIFLSSSNLLSNDKTTLNNTISQGANGVGFRLVSAGNLNTPLVLSDSVAAKNGATNIFTVLKGNPISPSFSVNLGAYYYAYNTNSVTQGQVSSTATVVMSYN
;
A
#
# COMPACT_ATOMS: atom_id res chain seq x y z
N MET A 1 -33.41 7.44 72.57
CA MET A 1 -33.53 8.29 71.36
C MET A 1 -32.17 8.82 70.86
N MET A 2 -31.20 9.13 71.73
CA MET A 2 -29.85 9.63 71.33
C MET A 2 -29.02 8.72 70.41
N LYS A 3 -29.05 7.38 70.56
CA LYS A 3 -28.19 6.46 69.76
C LYS A 3 -28.50 6.44 68.25
N LYS A 4 -29.74 6.74 67.83
CA LYS A 4 -30.12 6.76 66.40
C LYS A 4 -29.68 8.05 65.71
N ILE A 5 -29.58 9.15 66.44
CA ILE A 5 -29.15 10.45 65.93
C ILE A 5 -27.63 10.47 65.73
N THR A 6 -26.85 9.85 66.62
CA THR A 6 -25.39 9.72 66.48
C THR A 6 -24.98 8.84 65.29
N LEU A 7 -25.74 7.78 65.01
CA LEU A 7 -25.47 6.88 63.88
C LEU A 7 -25.84 7.52 62.53
N ALA A 8 -26.92 8.30 62.49
CA ALA A 8 -27.30 9.07 61.31
C ALA A 8 -26.32 10.22 61.02
N LEU A 9 -25.81 10.89 62.06
CA LEU A 9 -24.75 11.91 61.90
C LEU A 9 -23.41 11.30 61.48
N MET A 10 -23.03 10.10 61.98
CA MET A 10 -21.85 9.39 61.47
C MET A 10 -22.00 8.99 60.01
N PHE A 11 -23.14 8.42 59.58
CA PHE A 11 -23.37 8.08 58.17
C PHE A 11 -23.43 9.31 57.26
N SER A 12 -24.02 10.42 57.73
CA SER A 12 -24.08 11.67 56.96
C SER A 12 -22.72 12.36 56.89
N SER A 13 -21.86 12.22 57.91
CA SER A 13 -20.46 12.68 57.84
C SER A 13 -19.62 11.83 56.87
N ILE A 14 -19.78 10.50 56.83
CA ILE A 14 -19.08 9.62 55.88
C ILE A 14 -19.51 9.90 54.43
N LEU A 15 -20.78 10.25 54.19
CA LEU A 15 -21.30 10.65 52.88
C LEU A 15 -20.95 12.11 52.49
N ALA A 16 -20.66 12.98 53.46
CA ALA A 16 -20.20 14.34 53.20
C ALA A 16 -18.68 14.40 52.96
N TYR A 17 -17.89 13.51 53.56
CA TYR A 17 -16.45 13.36 53.29
C TYR A 17 -16.14 12.60 51.99
N SER A 18 -17.09 11.85 51.42
CA SER A 18 -16.86 11.09 50.18
C SER A 18 -16.79 11.97 48.92
N GLN A 19 -17.05 13.27 49.00
CA GLN A 19 -16.89 14.23 47.89
C GLN A 19 -15.45 14.76 47.78
N PHE A 20 -14.58 14.49 48.77
CA PHE A 20 -13.18 14.95 48.81
C PHE A 20 -12.23 13.80 49.19
N SER A 21 -11.97 12.81 48.32
CA SER A 21 -10.83 11.89 48.52
C SER A 21 -10.49 11.00 47.31
N SER A 22 -10.82 11.39 46.07
CA SER A 22 -10.24 10.70 44.90
C SER A 22 -9.07 11.52 44.36
N ALA A 23 -7.86 10.98 44.51
CA ALA A 23 -6.70 11.45 43.77
C ALA A 23 -7.03 11.39 42.28
N HIS A 24 -6.71 12.46 41.56
CA HIS A 24 -6.84 12.52 40.11
C HIS A 24 -5.82 13.51 39.55
N CYS A 25 -5.31 13.18 38.36
CA CYS A 25 -4.48 14.05 37.55
C CYS A 25 -5.20 14.33 36.23
N ARG A 26 -5.62 15.57 35.98
CA ARG A 26 -6.44 15.91 34.80
C ARG A 26 -6.06 17.23 34.16
N GLN A 27 -6.59 17.42 32.96
CA GLN A 27 -6.70 18.70 32.28
C GLN A 27 -8.18 19.09 32.14
N THR A 28 -8.45 20.37 31.90
CA THR A 28 -9.80 20.89 31.63
C THR A 28 -10.47 20.20 30.44
N SER A 29 -9.66 19.76 29.48
CA SER A 29 -10.07 19.00 28.31
C SER A 29 -8.89 18.17 27.82
N THR A 30 -9.15 17.02 27.20
CA THR A 30 -8.12 16.22 26.53
C THR A 30 -7.36 17.07 25.51
N VAL A 31 -6.03 17.07 25.60
CA VAL A 31 -5.15 17.82 24.69
C VAL A 31 -4.58 16.88 23.64
N THR A 32 -4.78 17.23 22.37
CA THR A 32 -4.15 16.52 21.24
C THR A 32 -2.82 17.18 20.90
N ALA A 33 -1.72 16.45 21.05
CA ALA A 33 -0.38 16.91 20.69
C ALA A 33 -0.22 17.07 19.17
N PRO A 34 0.78 17.84 18.70
CA PRO A 34 1.13 17.88 17.28
C PRO A 34 1.40 16.47 16.74
N ALA A 35 0.88 16.17 15.55
CA ALA A 35 1.03 14.85 14.93
C ALA A 35 2.48 14.59 14.53
N LEU A 36 2.96 13.37 14.80
CA LEU A 36 4.27 12.91 14.32
C LEU A 36 4.12 12.37 12.91
N ALA A 37 4.96 12.81 11.97
CA ALA A 37 4.86 12.43 10.57
C ALA A 37 5.78 11.25 10.24
N PHE A 38 5.23 10.21 9.59
CA PHE A 38 5.99 9.11 9.01
C PHE A 38 5.64 8.94 7.53
N ASP A 39 6.63 9.15 6.66
CA ASP A 39 6.53 8.80 5.24
C ASP A 39 7.12 7.41 5.03
N LEU A 40 6.31 6.50 4.51
CA LEU A 40 6.65 5.09 4.29
C LEU A 40 6.91 4.78 2.82
N SER A 41 6.77 5.76 1.93
CA SER A 41 6.68 5.58 0.47
C SER A 41 7.91 4.93 -0.17
N THR A 42 9.08 5.13 0.42
CA THR A 42 10.38 4.61 -0.07
C THR A 42 10.88 3.40 0.71
N GLU A 43 10.32 3.14 1.91
CA GLU A 43 10.77 2.10 2.83
C GLU A 43 9.89 0.85 2.75
N LEU A 44 8.58 1.07 2.64
CA LEU A 44 7.63 0.02 2.31
C LEU A 44 7.61 -0.12 0.80
N THR A 45 8.39 -1.08 0.34
CA THR A 45 8.44 -1.44 -1.06
C THR A 45 8.01 -2.89 -1.20
N SER A 46 8.01 -3.31 -2.45
CA SER A 46 7.66 -4.64 -2.81
C SER A 46 8.76 -5.65 -2.40
N THR A 47 10.01 -5.21 -2.19
CA THR A 47 11.14 -6.03 -1.67
C THR A 47 11.43 -5.81 -0.18
N SER A 48 10.92 -4.72 0.40
CA SER A 48 11.01 -4.40 1.83
C SER A 48 9.60 -4.18 2.37
N THR A 49 8.97 -5.24 2.87
CA THR A 49 7.57 -5.21 3.30
C THR A 49 7.38 -4.79 4.75
N GLN A 50 8.47 -4.55 5.49
CA GLN A 50 8.43 -4.20 6.90
C GLN A 50 9.39 -3.05 7.20
N VAL A 51 8.94 -2.06 7.97
CA VAL A 51 9.77 -0.98 8.48
C VAL A 51 9.39 -0.66 9.92
N SER A 52 10.38 -0.32 10.76
CA SER A 52 10.16 0.12 12.14
C SER A 52 10.63 1.56 12.32
N LYS A 53 9.83 2.37 13.00
CA LYS A 53 10.13 3.77 13.34
C LYS A 53 10.16 3.93 14.85
N ASN A 54 11.26 4.48 15.36
CA ASN A 54 11.38 4.92 16.74
C ASN A 54 10.96 6.38 16.83
N SER A 55 10.16 6.72 17.82
CA SER A 55 9.76 8.10 18.09
C SER A 55 9.48 8.31 19.57
N ARG A 56 9.14 9.56 19.93
CA ARG A 56 8.83 9.98 21.29
C ARG A 56 7.58 10.83 21.26
N THR A 57 6.71 10.65 22.25
CA THR A 57 5.57 11.56 22.43
C THR A 57 6.07 12.96 22.79
N ILE A 58 5.27 13.99 22.46
CA ILE A 58 5.61 15.38 22.73
C ILE A 58 4.37 16.07 23.31
N TYR A 59 4.10 15.83 24.59
CA TYR A 59 2.91 16.36 25.24
C TYR A 59 3.08 17.83 25.64
N PRO A 60 2.22 18.75 25.16
CA PRO A 60 2.39 20.17 25.43
C PRO A 60 1.79 20.60 26.77
N GLY A 61 2.25 21.75 27.27
CA GLY A 61 1.65 22.42 28.43
C GLY A 61 1.74 21.60 29.72
N THR A 62 0.73 21.75 30.57
CA THR A 62 0.72 21.21 31.94
C THR A 62 -0.57 20.49 32.27
N PHE A 63 -0.52 19.61 33.27
CA PHE A 63 -1.69 18.96 33.88
C PHE A 63 -1.65 19.15 35.40
N THR A 64 -2.79 19.03 36.06
CA THR A 64 -2.89 19.28 37.51
C THR A 64 -3.31 18.01 38.23
N CYS A 65 -2.59 17.68 39.29
CA CYS A 65 -2.92 16.61 40.21
C CYS A 65 -3.46 17.18 41.52
N THR A 66 -4.50 16.53 42.06
CA THR A 66 -5.06 16.86 43.38
C THR A 66 -4.32 16.16 44.51
N ALA A 67 -4.67 16.52 45.75
CA ALA A 67 -4.16 15.88 46.95
C ALA A 67 -4.21 14.35 46.86
N ARG A 68 -3.14 13.71 47.33
CA ARG A 68 -2.97 12.26 47.25
C ARG A 68 -4.13 11.55 47.96
N GLY A 69 -4.78 10.64 47.26
CA GLY A 69 -5.82 9.78 47.83
C GLY A 69 -5.25 8.85 48.89
N ILE A 70 -6.04 8.57 49.93
CA ILE A 70 -5.65 7.70 51.05
C ILE A 70 -5.41 6.25 50.58
N LEU A 71 -6.15 5.80 49.56
CA LEU A 71 -6.12 4.42 49.07
C LEU A 71 -5.22 4.22 47.83
N PHE A 72 -5.14 5.22 46.94
CA PHE A 72 -4.35 5.13 45.70
C PHE A 72 -3.56 6.43 45.48
N PRO A 73 -2.25 6.34 45.16
CA PRO A 73 -1.48 7.51 44.75
C PRO A 73 -1.99 8.04 43.40
N ASN A 74 -1.72 9.32 43.12
CA ASN A 74 -1.87 9.86 41.78
C ASN A 74 -1.07 9.02 40.79
N SER A 75 -1.75 8.52 39.76
CA SER A 75 -1.17 7.67 38.74
C SER A 75 -1.76 8.00 37.37
N ILE A 76 -0.87 8.13 36.39
CA ILE A 76 -1.22 8.29 34.99
C ILE A 76 -0.80 7.04 34.25
N GLY A 77 -1.73 6.42 33.53
CA GLY A 77 -1.44 5.31 32.63
C GLY A 77 -1.02 5.84 31.26
N ILE A 78 -0.04 5.18 30.64
CA ILE A 78 0.41 5.45 29.27
C ILE A 78 0.23 4.18 28.47
N ALA A 79 -0.49 4.26 27.35
CA ALA A 79 -0.82 3.09 26.54
C ALA A 79 -0.82 3.42 25.05
N SER A 80 -0.77 2.36 24.24
CA SER A 80 -1.07 2.44 22.81
C SER A 80 -2.25 1.53 22.48
N PRO A 81 -3.22 1.99 21.66
CA PRO A 81 -4.25 1.11 21.11
C PRO A 81 -3.68 -0.06 20.29
N PHE A 82 -2.43 0.08 19.82
CA PHE A 82 -1.73 -0.88 18.96
C PHE A 82 -0.69 -1.73 19.69
N GLN A 83 -0.60 -1.65 21.02
CA GLN A 83 0.33 -2.49 21.78
C GLN A 83 -0.16 -3.94 21.80
N GLY A 84 0.55 -4.82 21.08
CA GLY A 84 0.13 -6.22 20.89
C GLY A 84 -1.09 -6.38 20.00
N ARG A 85 -1.46 -5.35 19.23
CA ARG A 85 -2.63 -5.34 18.33
C ARG A 85 -2.24 -4.72 16.99
N THR A 86 -3.01 -5.07 15.97
CA THR A 86 -2.76 -4.60 14.61
C THR A 86 -4.03 -3.99 14.04
N ALA A 87 -3.92 -2.79 13.47
CA ALA A 87 -4.92 -2.27 12.55
C ALA A 87 -4.32 -2.14 11.16
N THR A 88 -5.18 -2.12 10.15
CA THR A 88 -4.76 -1.96 8.76
C THR A 88 -5.43 -0.75 8.13
N ILE A 89 -4.64 0.03 7.40
CA ILE A 89 -5.10 1.15 6.59
C ILE A 89 -4.97 0.79 5.12
N GLY A 90 -6.07 0.91 4.37
CA GLY A 90 -6.13 0.80 2.92
C GLY A 90 -5.89 2.16 2.27
N PHE A 91 -4.68 2.41 1.77
CA PHE A 91 -4.31 3.64 1.07
C PHE A 91 -4.79 3.65 -0.39
N ASN A 92 -4.90 4.86 -0.95
CA ASN A 92 -5.23 5.12 -2.35
C ASN A 92 -6.53 4.43 -2.82
N GLY A 93 -7.56 4.45 -1.97
CA GLY A 93 -8.83 3.78 -2.22
C GLY A 93 -8.75 2.26 -2.08
N GLY A 94 -8.00 1.77 -1.09
CA GLY A 94 -7.86 0.33 -0.82
C GLY A 94 -7.00 -0.43 -1.82
N LYS A 95 -6.12 0.27 -2.57
CA LYS A 95 -5.19 -0.36 -3.51
C LYS A 95 -3.98 -0.97 -2.81
N GLN A 96 -3.57 -0.40 -1.68
CA GLN A 96 -2.48 -0.93 -0.87
C GLN A 96 -2.85 -0.92 0.61
N PHE A 97 -2.38 -1.93 1.33
CA PHE A 97 -2.73 -2.14 2.73
C PHE A 97 -1.49 -2.11 3.61
N VAL A 98 -1.45 -1.19 4.57
CA VAL A 98 -0.35 -1.10 5.54
C VAL A 98 -0.91 -1.35 6.93
N SER A 99 -0.35 -2.36 7.59
CA SER A 99 -0.66 -2.68 8.98
C SER A 99 0.24 -1.91 9.94
N ILE A 100 -0.29 -1.58 11.12
CA ILE A 100 0.38 -0.78 12.14
C ILE A 100 0.36 -1.55 13.46
N THR A 101 1.51 -1.66 14.12
CA THR A 101 1.64 -2.26 15.44
C THR A 101 2.66 -1.48 16.26
N VAL A 102 2.35 -1.21 17.53
CA VAL A 102 3.34 -0.68 18.49
C VAL A 102 4.01 -1.85 19.16
N THR A 103 5.31 -2.02 18.90
CA THR A 103 6.11 -3.17 19.36
C THR A 103 6.88 -2.89 20.65
N ALA A 104 7.15 -1.62 20.95
CA ALA A 104 7.78 -1.21 22.19
C ALA A 104 7.19 0.11 22.69
N LEU A 105 7.05 0.22 24.01
CA LEU A 105 6.63 1.41 24.74
C LEU A 105 7.48 1.49 26.01
N GLU A 106 8.26 2.56 26.18
CA GLU A 106 9.23 2.70 27.27
C GLU A 106 8.57 2.82 28.64
N LYS A 107 7.53 3.64 28.74
CA LYS A 107 6.76 3.87 29.97
C LYS A 107 5.31 3.44 29.78
N ASP A 108 4.81 2.63 30.69
CA ASP A 108 3.39 2.24 30.76
C ASP A 108 2.61 3.03 31.83
N ARG A 109 3.30 3.75 32.72
CA ARG A 109 2.70 4.56 33.78
C ARG A 109 3.67 5.57 34.40
N VAL A 110 3.11 6.58 35.05
CA VAL A 110 3.79 7.46 36.02
C VAL A 110 2.99 7.44 37.32
N ILE A 111 3.67 7.18 38.44
CA ILE A 111 3.02 7.00 39.76
C ILE A 111 3.65 7.92 40.80
N GLY A 112 2.87 8.25 41.83
CA GLY A 112 3.38 9.02 42.97
C GLY A 112 3.53 10.51 42.70
N LEU A 113 2.77 11.04 41.73
CA LEU A 113 2.75 12.47 41.44
C LEU A 113 2.21 13.24 42.64
N THR A 114 2.93 14.30 43.02
CA THR A 114 2.53 15.18 44.11
C THR A 114 1.31 16.01 43.73
N GLU A 115 0.69 16.65 44.72
CA GLU A 115 -0.32 17.66 44.44
C GLU A 115 0.31 18.86 43.75
N GLY A 116 -0.36 19.41 42.74
CA GLY A 116 0.07 20.61 42.04
C GLY A 116 0.13 20.46 40.52
N VAL A 117 0.82 21.40 39.89
CA VAL A 117 0.94 21.51 38.43
C VAL A 117 2.20 20.77 37.97
N HIS A 118 2.03 19.90 36.98
CA HIS A 118 3.07 19.08 36.36
C HIS A 118 3.20 19.39 34.87
N GLN A 119 4.39 19.21 34.31
CA GLN A 119 4.65 19.39 32.88
C GLN A 119 4.23 18.16 32.09
N GLY A 120 3.57 18.36 30.94
CA GLY A 120 3.19 17.26 30.04
C GLY A 120 4.39 16.40 29.63
N SER A 121 5.57 17.00 29.51
CA SER A 121 6.81 16.30 29.17
C SER A 121 7.29 15.28 30.22
N GLU A 122 6.79 15.33 31.46
CA GLU A 122 7.02 14.28 32.47
C GLU A 122 6.42 12.93 32.03
N LEU A 123 5.35 12.98 31.23
CA LEU A 123 4.65 11.83 30.68
C LEU A 123 5.21 11.37 29.33
N ASP A 124 6.17 12.11 28.76
CA ASP A 124 6.72 11.73 27.46
C ASP A 124 7.41 10.36 27.53
N THR A 125 7.17 9.53 26.51
CA THR A 125 7.71 8.18 26.40
C THR A 125 8.24 7.91 25.00
N ASN A 126 9.34 7.17 24.90
CA ASN A 126 9.75 6.59 23.63
C ASN A 126 8.86 5.40 23.28
N PHE A 127 8.65 5.19 21.97
CA PHE A 127 7.90 4.07 21.43
C PHE A 127 8.44 3.65 20.06
N THR A 128 8.21 2.39 19.70
CA THR A 128 8.53 1.84 18.39
C THR A 128 7.26 1.40 17.68
N VAL A 129 7.05 1.89 16.47
CA VAL A 129 5.96 1.48 15.58
C VAL A 129 6.53 0.64 14.45
N GLN A 130 5.96 -0.54 14.23
CA GLN A 130 6.22 -1.36 13.07
C GLN A 130 5.08 -1.20 12.06
N PHE A 131 5.46 -1.00 10.80
CA PHE A 131 4.56 -0.98 9.66
C PHE A 131 4.85 -2.18 8.77
N ASN A 132 3.81 -2.90 8.34
CA ASN A 132 3.95 -3.97 7.35
C ASN A 132 3.03 -3.76 6.15
N LEU A 133 3.59 -3.78 4.94
CA LEU A 133 2.85 -3.81 3.68
C LEU A 133 2.28 -5.21 3.45
N LEU A 134 0.96 -5.30 3.32
CA LEU A 134 0.27 -6.58 3.10
C LEU A 134 0.16 -6.89 1.61
N ALA A 135 0.40 -8.16 1.26
CA ALA A 135 0.30 -8.65 -0.12
C ALA A 135 -1.15 -8.84 -0.59
N THR A 136 -2.08 -9.05 0.34
CA THR A 136 -3.49 -9.30 0.06
C THR A 136 -4.37 -8.38 0.90
N LYS A 137 -5.56 -8.08 0.37
CA LYS A 137 -6.59 -7.37 1.11
C LYS A 137 -6.90 -8.12 2.42
N PRO A 138 -6.83 -7.46 3.59
CA PRO A 138 -7.19 -8.09 4.86
C PRO A 138 -8.71 -8.40 4.90
N GLY A 139 -9.13 -9.16 5.91
CA GLY A 139 -10.56 -9.32 6.24
C GLY A 139 -11.25 -7.97 6.54
N PRO A 140 -12.53 -7.97 6.95
CA PRO A 140 -13.36 -6.75 7.02
C PRO A 140 -12.91 -5.66 8.02
N ASN A 141 -11.83 -5.89 8.78
CA ASN A 141 -11.38 -5.02 9.86
C ASN A 141 -10.22 -4.11 9.41
N TYR A 142 -10.51 -3.21 8.48
CA TYR A 142 -9.55 -2.21 8.01
C TYR A 142 -10.26 -0.90 7.65
N VAL A 143 -9.50 0.20 7.66
CA VAL A 143 -10.01 1.53 7.32
C VAL A 143 -9.44 1.97 5.98
N GLU A 144 -10.29 2.38 5.05
CA GLU A 144 -9.86 2.92 3.76
C GLU A 144 -9.73 4.44 3.78
N VAL A 145 -8.68 4.94 3.16
CA VAL A 145 -8.52 6.35 2.82
C VAL A 145 -8.42 6.50 1.30
N SER A 146 -9.05 7.55 0.77
CA SER A 146 -9.06 7.79 -0.68
C SER A 146 -7.69 8.18 -1.24
N GLY A 147 -6.85 8.84 -0.43
CA GLY A 147 -5.53 9.33 -0.83
C GLY A 147 -4.36 8.54 -0.24
N SER A 148 -3.17 9.14 -0.32
CA SER A 148 -1.92 8.58 0.18
C SER A 148 -1.62 8.91 1.65
N THR A 149 -2.50 9.66 2.33
CA THR A 149 -2.26 10.12 3.71
C THR A 149 -3.39 9.70 4.63
N ALA A 150 -3.04 9.27 5.84
CA ALA A 150 -3.98 8.91 6.89
C ALA A 150 -3.49 9.45 8.25
N THR A 151 -4.41 9.90 9.09
CA THR A 151 -4.12 10.33 10.45
C THR A 151 -4.70 9.34 11.45
N VAL A 152 -3.89 8.92 12.41
CA VAL A 152 -4.29 8.04 13.50
C VAL A 152 -4.20 8.81 14.81
N THR A 153 -5.34 8.94 15.50
CA THR A 153 -5.43 9.75 16.73
C THR A 153 -6.01 8.93 17.87
N PRO A 154 -5.20 8.44 18.83
CA PRO A 154 -3.74 8.52 18.95
C PRO A 154 -2.99 7.25 18.55
N ILE A 155 -1.67 7.37 18.39
CA ILE A 155 -0.72 6.24 18.46
C ILE A 155 -0.38 5.86 19.91
N VAL A 156 -0.29 6.86 20.80
CA VAL A 156 -0.02 6.72 22.24
C VAL A 156 -0.86 7.75 23.01
N LEU A 157 -1.47 7.34 24.11
CA LEU A 157 -2.25 8.21 24.99
C LEU A 157 -1.75 8.18 26.42
N ALA A 158 -2.00 9.27 27.15
CA ALA A 158 -1.84 9.36 28.58
C ALA A 158 -3.18 9.71 29.23
N SER A 159 -3.58 8.96 30.25
CA SER A 159 -4.87 9.14 30.93
C SER A 159 -4.78 8.87 32.43
N ASP A 160 -5.67 9.52 33.18
CA ASP A 160 -5.76 9.39 34.63
C ASP A 160 -6.17 7.96 35.02
N ALA A 161 -5.32 7.29 35.77
CA ALA A 161 -5.57 5.95 36.29
C ALA A 161 -5.78 5.96 37.83
N SER A 162 -5.78 7.15 38.45
CA SER A 162 -5.76 7.33 39.90
C SER A 162 -7.03 6.83 40.60
N SER A 163 -8.19 6.92 39.95
CA SER A 163 -9.50 6.58 40.52
C SER A 163 -9.86 5.09 40.41
N LEU A 164 -9.48 4.46 39.31
CA LEU A 164 -9.84 3.08 38.98
C LEU A 164 -8.72 2.08 39.30
N GLY A 165 -7.48 2.56 39.44
CA GLY A 165 -6.29 1.72 39.42
C GLY A 165 -5.98 1.20 38.01
N ILE A 166 -4.70 0.90 37.77
CA ILE A 166 -4.19 0.60 36.43
C ILE A 166 -4.88 -0.59 35.72
N LEU A 167 -5.30 -1.62 36.48
CA LEU A 167 -5.92 -2.81 35.90
C LEU A 167 -7.31 -2.50 35.34
N GLN A 168 -8.11 -1.74 36.08
CA GLN A 168 -9.46 -1.34 35.67
C GLN A 168 -9.40 -0.28 34.57
N TRP A 169 -8.42 0.63 34.63
CA TRP A 169 -8.11 1.59 33.56
C TRP A 169 -7.78 0.88 32.23
N LEU A 170 -6.96 -0.18 32.26
CA LEU A 170 -6.67 -0.97 31.06
C LEU A 170 -7.94 -1.57 30.45
N LEU A 171 -8.91 -2.02 31.26
CA LEU A 171 -10.18 -2.54 30.76
C LEU A 171 -11.02 -1.45 30.07
N ASP A 172 -11.02 -0.22 30.59
CA ASP A 172 -11.70 0.92 29.95
C ASP A 172 -11.10 1.23 28.56
N ILE A 173 -9.77 1.21 28.44
CA ILE A 173 -9.07 1.33 27.15
C ILE A 173 -9.51 0.25 26.16
N VAL A 174 -9.69 -0.99 26.60
CA VAL A 174 -10.16 -2.08 25.73
C VAL A 174 -11.59 -1.84 25.25
N SER A 175 -12.46 -1.24 26.08
CA SER A 175 -13.85 -0.96 25.68
C SER A 175 -13.95 0.06 24.53
N LYS A 176 -13.07 1.07 24.53
CA LYS A 176 -12.99 2.13 23.50
C LYS A 176 -12.31 1.67 22.20
N LEU A 177 -11.60 0.56 22.26
CA LEU A 177 -10.78 0.03 21.17
C LEU A 177 -11.61 -0.32 19.93
N VAL A 178 -12.82 -0.86 20.09
CA VAL A 178 -13.66 -1.26 18.95
C VAL A 178 -14.00 -0.04 18.10
N THR A 179 -14.47 1.04 18.72
CA THR A 179 -14.76 2.31 18.04
C THR A 179 -13.50 2.87 17.38
N PHE A 180 -12.38 2.89 18.11
CA PHE A 180 -11.11 3.38 17.57
C PHE A 180 -10.62 2.59 16.35
N LEU A 181 -10.72 1.26 16.35
CA LEU A 181 -10.28 0.44 15.22
C LEU A 181 -11.14 0.67 13.96
N LEU A 182 -12.38 1.11 14.12
CA LEU A 182 -13.29 1.41 13.01
C LEU A 182 -13.12 2.84 12.47
N THR A 183 -12.69 3.79 13.30
CA THR A 183 -12.64 5.22 12.94
C THR A 183 -11.23 5.80 12.87
N LEU A 184 -10.23 5.12 13.42
CA LEU A 184 -8.89 5.63 13.75
C LEU A 184 -8.90 6.88 14.65
N GLN A 185 -10.03 7.12 15.32
CA GLN A 185 -10.26 8.26 16.21
C GLN A 185 -10.70 7.76 17.59
N TRP A 186 -9.97 8.20 18.61
CA TRP A 186 -10.23 7.79 19.99
C TRP A 186 -11.48 8.49 20.55
N PRO A 187 -12.43 7.73 21.12
CA PRO A 187 -13.56 8.32 21.83
C PRO A 187 -13.07 8.89 23.18
N THR A 188 -12.81 10.19 23.20
CA THR A 188 -12.27 10.90 24.37
C THR A 188 -13.21 10.87 25.56
N SER A 189 -12.64 10.79 26.74
CA SER A 189 -13.30 10.84 28.03
C SER A 189 -12.62 11.85 28.95
N ALA A 190 -13.27 12.19 30.06
CA ALA A 190 -12.75 13.16 31.04
C ALA A 190 -11.43 12.72 31.70
N ASP A 191 -11.08 11.44 31.61
CA ASP A 191 -9.84 10.89 32.15
C ASP A 191 -8.70 10.92 31.12
N ASP A 192 -8.99 11.17 29.84
CA ASP A 192 -7.96 11.30 28.80
C ASP A 192 -7.27 12.66 28.91
N ILE A 193 -5.98 12.66 29.24
CA ILE A 193 -5.18 13.87 29.41
C ILE A 193 -4.59 14.26 28.06
N TYR A 194 -3.79 13.37 27.47
CA TYR A 194 -3.08 13.64 26.23
C TYR A 194 -3.26 12.55 25.18
N LEU A 195 -3.41 12.99 23.93
CA LEU A 195 -3.39 12.13 22.74
C LEU A 195 -2.18 12.51 21.89
N GLN A 196 -1.34 11.53 21.52
CA GLN A 196 -0.29 11.70 20.53
C GLN A 196 -0.77 11.15 19.18
N PRO A 197 -1.06 11.97 18.17
CA PRO A 197 -1.39 11.48 16.83
C PRO A 197 -0.14 11.12 16.03
N ILE A 198 -0.33 10.31 14.99
CA ILE A 198 0.59 10.18 13.86
C ILE A 198 -0.10 10.48 12.55
N THR A 199 0.65 11.05 11.61
CA THR A 199 0.26 11.19 10.21
C THR A 199 1.13 10.27 9.38
N LEU A 200 0.50 9.38 8.62
CA LEU A 200 1.16 8.41 7.76
C LEU A 200 0.99 8.81 6.31
N THR A 201 2.08 8.81 5.55
CA THR A 201 2.05 8.96 4.10
C THR A 201 2.57 7.70 3.43
N TYR A 202 1.81 7.18 2.46
CA TYR A 202 2.19 6.04 1.65
C TYR A 202 1.75 6.22 0.20
N ASN A 203 2.69 6.67 -0.63
CA ASN A 203 2.56 6.80 -2.07
C ASN A 203 3.68 5.98 -2.74
N PRO A 204 3.49 4.66 -2.93
CA PRO A 204 4.56 3.79 -3.39
C PRO A 204 5.06 4.20 -4.78
N ILE A 205 6.36 4.03 -5.01
CA ILE A 205 6.96 4.21 -6.34
C ILE A 205 6.53 3.05 -7.24
N LEU A 206 5.99 3.37 -8.41
CA LEU A 206 5.41 2.39 -9.33
C LEU A 206 6.08 2.48 -10.70
N THR A 207 7.02 1.58 -10.99
CA THR A 207 7.73 1.58 -12.27
C THR A 207 6.74 1.42 -13.42
N THR A 208 6.80 2.37 -14.34
CA THR A 208 6.00 2.36 -15.56
C THR A 208 6.91 2.51 -16.76
N CYS A 209 6.51 1.90 -17.87
CA CYS A 209 7.17 1.96 -19.15
C CYS A 209 6.20 2.49 -20.20
N ASN A 210 6.78 3.21 -21.17
CA ASN A 210 6.09 3.72 -22.33
C ASN A 210 6.72 3.15 -23.59
N PHE A 211 5.89 2.85 -24.59
CA PHE A 211 6.35 2.51 -25.92
C PHE A 211 6.65 3.80 -26.69
N ALA A 212 7.91 4.02 -27.07
CA ALA A 212 8.36 5.26 -27.69
C ALA A 212 8.02 5.35 -29.18
N ASN A 213 7.76 4.22 -29.86
CA ASN A 213 7.43 4.20 -31.29
C ASN A 213 5.92 4.03 -31.54
N GLN A 214 5.07 4.74 -30.80
CA GLN A 214 3.63 4.66 -31.02
C GLN A 214 3.29 4.96 -32.49
N GLY A 215 2.48 4.10 -33.12
CA GLY A 215 2.15 4.21 -34.54
C GLY A 215 3.22 3.68 -35.50
N LEU A 216 4.21 2.91 -35.04
CA LEU A 216 5.20 2.26 -35.90
C LEU A 216 4.53 1.45 -37.02
N VAL A 217 4.92 1.74 -38.26
CA VAL A 217 4.54 0.98 -39.47
C VAL A 217 5.76 0.23 -39.98
N VAL A 218 5.62 -1.08 -40.22
CA VAL A 218 6.67 -1.93 -40.78
C VAL A 218 6.28 -2.32 -42.21
N SER A 219 6.96 -1.73 -43.19
CA SER A 219 6.70 -1.96 -44.61
C SER A 219 7.62 -3.05 -45.15
N LEU A 220 7.04 -4.22 -45.47
CA LEU A 220 7.79 -5.31 -46.09
C LEU A 220 7.95 -5.07 -47.61
N PRO A 221 9.06 -5.50 -48.21
CA PRO A 221 9.25 -5.37 -49.66
C PRO A 221 8.28 -6.28 -50.42
N PRO A 222 7.83 -5.89 -51.63
CA PRO A 222 7.06 -6.79 -52.49
C PRO A 222 7.82 -8.10 -52.77
N VAL A 223 7.10 -9.21 -52.74
CA VAL A 223 7.64 -10.55 -52.99
C VAL A 223 6.78 -11.29 -54.01
N SER A 224 7.38 -12.21 -54.76
CA SER A 224 6.63 -13.07 -55.67
C SER A 224 5.84 -14.12 -54.90
N ILE A 225 4.72 -14.58 -55.47
CA ILE A 225 3.94 -15.69 -54.91
C ILE A 225 4.82 -16.93 -54.70
N ASN A 226 5.76 -17.21 -55.62
CA ASN A 226 6.67 -18.33 -55.47
C ASN A 226 7.56 -18.18 -54.22
N ALA A 227 8.12 -16.99 -53.99
CA ALA A 227 8.93 -16.72 -52.80
C ALA A 227 8.11 -16.90 -51.51
N VAL A 228 6.87 -16.41 -51.46
CA VAL A 228 5.98 -16.57 -50.30
C VAL A 228 5.69 -18.05 -49.99
N LYS A 229 5.60 -18.91 -51.02
CA LYS A 229 5.33 -20.34 -50.86
C LYS A 229 6.55 -21.18 -50.49
N THR A 230 7.75 -20.76 -50.91
CA THR A 230 8.95 -21.61 -50.90
C THR A 230 10.06 -21.11 -49.99
N ALA A 231 10.16 -19.80 -49.76
CA ALA A 231 11.19 -19.23 -48.90
C ALA A 231 10.78 -19.33 -47.42
N THR A 232 11.74 -19.64 -46.55
CA THR A 232 11.50 -19.76 -45.11
C THR A 232 10.98 -18.47 -44.46
N ARG A 233 11.44 -17.31 -44.96
CA ARG A 233 11.11 -15.97 -44.43
C ARG A 233 11.03 -14.95 -45.57
N ALA A 234 10.04 -15.12 -46.46
CA ALA A 234 9.85 -14.22 -47.60
C ALA A 234 9.66 -12.77 -47.15
N GLY A 235 10.44 -11.85 -47.73
CA GLY A 235 10.32 -10.42 -47.44
C GLY A 235 10.65 -10.06 -45.99
N TYR A 236 11.55 -10.80 -45.34
CA TYR A 236 11.97 -10.51 -43.97
C TYR A 236 12.43 -9.05 -43.82
N THR A 237 11.80 -8.33 -42.90
CA THR A 237 12.11 -6.94 -42.58
C THR A 237 12.34 -6.82 -41.07
N PRO A 238 13.58 -6.51 -40.64
CA PRO A 238 13.86 -6.23 -39.24
C PRO A 238 13.26 -4.88 -38.83
N PHE A 239 12.82 -4.78 -37.58
CA PHE A 239 12.35 -3.55 -36.98
C PHE A 239 12.64 -3.54 -35.47
N THR A 240 12.56 -2.36 -34.86
CA THR A 240 12.91 -2.17 -33.45
C THR A 240 11.75 -1.51 -32.71
N LEU A 241 11.44 -2.03 -31.53
CA LEU A 241 10.52 -1.43 -30.58
C LEU A 241 11.34 -0.77 -29.46
N ASN A 242 11.19 0.54 -29.27
CA ASN A 242 11.89 1.29 -28.24
C ASN A 242 10.97 1.60 -27.07
N PHE A 243 11.52 1.49 -25.86
CA PHE A 243 10.80 1.69 -24.61
C PHE A 243 11.56 2.64 -23.71
N THR A 244 10.81 3.44 -22.95
CA THR A 244 11.34 4.29 -21.87
C THR A 244 10.60 3.97 -20.59
N CYS A 245 11.33 3.72 -19.51
CA CYS A 245 10.75 3.45 -18.20
C CYS A 245 11.15 4.55 -17.20
N GLN A 246 10.35 4.70 -16.16
CA GLN A 246 10.51 5.71 -15.11
C GLN A 246 10.00 5.16 -13.77
N ASP A 247 10.11 5.97 -12.72
CA ASP A 247 9.64 5.65 -11.37
C ASP A 247 10.32 4.38 -10.81
N PHE A 248 11.65 4.42 -10.74
CA PHE A 248 12.49 3.34 -10.24
C PHE A 248 12.67 3.40 -8.73
N LEU A 249 12.92 2.24 -8.13
CA LEU A 249 13.49 2.17 -6.78
C LEU A 249 14.93 2.73 -6.79
N ALA A 250 15.45 3.02 -5.60
CA ALA A 250 16.84 3.37 -5.42
C ALA A 250 17.76 2.32 -6.09
N GLY A 251 18.77 2.79 -6.81
CA GLY A 251 19.68 1.93 -7.57
C GLY A 251 19.22 1.57 -8.99
N GLY A 252 18.08 2.08 -9.47
CA GLY A 252 17.61 1.84 -10.85
C GLY A 252 16.87 0.51 -11.04
N ASN A 253 16.26 0.00 -9.96
CA ASN A 253 15.55 -1.27 -9.97
C ASN A 253 14.05 -1.07 -10.20
N ALA A 254 13.40 -2.06 -10.85
CA ALA A 254 11.97 -2.05 -11.06
C ALA A 254 11.21 -2.27 -9.73
N SER A 255 10.20 -1.45 -9.46
CA SER A 255 9.38 -1.58 -8.24
C SER A 255 8.29 -2.65 -8.31
N ARG A 256 8.08 -3.22 -9.51
CA ARG A 256 7.07 -4.21 -9.86
C ARG A 256 7.53 -5.06 -11.04
N ASP A 257 6.87 -6.18 -11.28
CA ASP A 257 7.18 -6.99 -12.47
C ASP A 257 6.76 -6.22 -13.72
N VAL A 258 7.60 -6.25 -14.75
CA VAL A 258 7.31 -5.66 -16.06
C VAL A 258 7.43 -6.73 -17.11
N SER A 259 6.34 -7.01 -17.81
CA SER A 259 6.29 -7.98 -18.91
C SER A 259 5.70 -7.33 -20.14
N ILE A 260 6.38 -7.48 -21.29
CA ILE A 260 5.93 -6.92 -22.56
C ILE A 260 5.67 -8.07 -23.54
N PHE A 261 4.51 -8.05 -24.18
CA PHE A 261 4.12 -8.99 -25.22
C PHE A 261 3.30 -8.29 -26.31
N LEU A 262 2.99 -9.01 -27.39
CA LEU A 262 2.18 -8.50 -28.49
C LEU A 262 0.81 -9.17 -28.49
N SER A 263 -0.24 -8.41 -28.81
CA SER A 263 -1.59 -8.92 -29.01
C SER A 263 -2.16 -8.49 -30.37
N SER A 264 -3.11 -9.23 -30.92
CA SER A 264 -3.85 -8.80 -32.10
C SER A 264 -5.24 -9.43 -32.15
N SER A 265 -6.23 -8.66 -32.62
CA SER A 265 -7.54 -9.17 -32.99
C SER A 265 -7.57 -9.83 -34.36
N ASN A 266 -6.49 -9.68 -35.15
CA ASN A 266 -6.40 -10.11 -36.54
C ASN A 266 -5.61 -11.43 -36.65
N LEU A 267 -5.65 -12.29 -35.64
CA LEU A 267 -4.97 -13.58 -35.67
C LEU A 267 -5.74 -14.60 -36.50
N LEU A 268 -5.03 -15.53 -37.10
CA LEU A 268 -5.63 -16.70 -37.73
C LEU A 268 -6.27 -17.59 -36.65
N SER A 269 -7.50 -18.05 -36.86
CA SER A 269 -8.36 -18.63 -35.80
C SER A 269 -7.75 -19.79 -35.00
N ASN A 270 -6.84 -20.57 -35.60
CA ASN A 270 -6.17 -21.70 -34.97
C ASN A 270 -4.63 -21.56 -34.93
N ASP A 271 -4.11 -20.37 -35.25
CA ASP A 271 -2.68 -20.10 -35.27
C ASP A 271 -2.40 -18.71 -34.72
N LYS A 272 -2.11 -18.66 -33.42
CA LYS A 272 -1.76 -17.43 -32.70
C LYS A 272 -0.38 -16.86 -33.06
N THR A 273 0.36 -17.50 -33.98
CA THR A 273 1.62 -16.95 -34.50
C THR A 273 1.42 -16.16 -35.79
N THR A 274 0.28 -16.30 -36.45
CA THR A 274 0.02 -15.71 -37.77
C THR A 274 -1.00 -14.59 -37.68
N LEU A 275 -0.56 -13.39 -38.08
CA LEU A 275 -1.39 -12.23 -38.34
C LEU A 275 -2.05 -12.39 -39.71
N ASN A 276 -3.37 -12.47 -39.73
CA ASN A 276 -4.17 -12.58 -40.94
C ASN A 276 -4.24 -11.24 -41.68
N ASN A 277 -4.44 -11.32 -43.00
CA ASN A 277 -4.68 -10.14 -43.82
C ASN A 277 -6.04 -9.53 -43.48
N THR A 278 -6.09 -8.21 -43.29
CA THR A 278 -7.32 -7.47 -42.99
C THR A 278 -7.88 -6.72 -44.21
N ILE A 279 -7.20 -6.77 -45.36
CA ILE A 279 -7.64 -6.08 -46.58
C ILE A 279 -8.66 -6.95 -47.33
N SER A 280 -9.90 -6.48 -47.44
CA SER A 280 -11.04 -7.20 -48.04
C SER A 280 -10.83 -7.63 -49.51
N GLN A 281 -10.02 -6.89 -50.28
CA GLN A 281 -9.64 -7.22 -51.66
C GLN A 281 -8.12 -7.43 -51.80
N GLY A 282 -7.49 -7.87 -50.72
CA GLY A 282 -6.06 -8.12 -50.64
C GLY A 282 -5.67 -9.50 -51.15
N ALA A 283 -4.42 -9.88 -50.92
CA ALA A 283 -3.96 -11.24 -51.15
C ALA A 283 -4.66 -12.22 -50.19
N ASN A 284 -5.04 -13.39 -50.69
CA ASN A 284 -5.57 -14.49 -49.90
C ASN A 284 -4.46 -15.49 -49.53
N GLY A 285 -4.69 -16.32 -48.52
CA GLY A 285 -3.81 -17.44 -48.15
C GLY A 285 -2.44 -17.04 -47.57
N VAL A 286 -2.20 -15.75 -47.36
CA VAL A 286 -0.94 -15.18 -46.85
C VAL A 286 -1.23 -14.18 -45.72
N GLY A 287 -0.37 -14.22 -44.71
CA GLY A 287 -0.38 -13.27 -43.60
C GLY A 287 1.05 -12.89 -43.21
N PHE A 288 1.22 -12.42 -41.99
CA PHE A 288 2.52 -12.09 -41.43
C PHE A 288 2.84 -12.95 -40.21
N ARG A 289 4.11 -13.27 -40.04
CA ARG A 289 4.65 -13.81 -38.79
C ARG A 289 5.73 -12.88 -38.27
N LEU A 290 5.85 -12.84 -36.94
CA LEU A 290 6.85 -12.07 -36.24
C LEU A 290 7.84 -13.00 -35.54
N VAL A 291 9.10 -12.61 -35.48
CA VAL A 291 10.17 -13.35 -34.78
C VAL A 291 11.02 -12.39 -33.97
N SER A 292 11.65 -12.90 -32.91
CA SER A 292 12.71 -12.18 -32.22
C SER A 292 13.99 -12.19 -33.05
N ALA A 293 14.77 -11.11 -33.05
CA ALA A 293 16.04 -11.07 -33.78
C ALA A 293 17.05 -12.14 -33.31
N GLY A 294 16.99 -12.54 -32.03
CA GLY A 294 17.84 -13.59 -31.46
C GLY A 294 17.37 -15.02 -31.72
N ASN A 295 16.12 -15.21 -32.16
CA ASN A 295 15.58 -16.52 -32.53
C ASN A 295 14.62 -16.36 -33.72
N LEU A 296 15.17 -16.46 -34.92
CA LEU A 296 14.42 -16.31 -36.17
C LEU A 296 13.59 -17.56 -36.54
N ASN A 297 13.80 -18.69 -35.87
CA ASN A 297 13.19 -19.97 -36.24
C ASN A 297 11.90 -20.26 -35.49
N THR A 298 11.65 -19.55 -34.39
CA THR A 298 10.44 -19.69 -33.59
C THR A 298 9.60 -18.42 -33.71
N PRO A 299 8.45 -18.47 -34.42
CA PRO A 299 7.52 -17.36 -34.47
C PRO A 299 7.02 -16.98 -33.08
N LEU A 300 6.79 -15.68 -32.86
CA LEU A 300 6.15 -15.17 -31.66
C LEU A 300 4.70 -15.64 -31.61
N VAL A 301 4.28 -16.14 -30.46
CA VAL A 301 2.86 -16.35 -30.15
C VAL A 301 2.29 -15.01 -29.67
N LEU A 302 1.22 -14.53 -30.29
CA LEU A 302 0.52 -13.31 -29.91
C LEU A 302 -0.70 -13.64 -29.05
N SER A 303 -1.08 -12.70 -28.19
CA SER A 303 -2.35 -12.79 -27.47
C SER A 303 -3.51 -12.35 -28.37
N ASP A 304 -4.68 -12.93 -28.16
CA ASP A 304 -5.96 -12.48 -28.71
C ASP A 304 -6.60 -11.36 -27.85
N SER A 305 -5.96 -10.98 -26.75
CA SER A 305 -6.48 -10.00 -25.80
C SER A 305 -5.41 -9.02 -25.33
N VAL A 306 -5.80 -7.75 -25.18
CA VAL A 306 -4.99 -6.72 -24.52
C VAL A 306 -5.07 -6.79 -22.99
N ALA A 307 -6.07 -7.51 -22.46
CA ALA A 307 -6.30 -7.62 -21.02
C ALA A 307 -5.55 -8.80 -20.37
N ALA A 308 -5.11 -9.78 -21.15
CA ALA A 308 -4.45 -10.98 -20.65
C ALA A 308 -3.38 -11.49 -21.61
N LYS A 309 -2.34 -12.09 -21.05
CA LYS A 309 -1.23 -12.66 -21.83
C LYS A 309 -1.66 -13.87 -22.67
N ASN A 310 -2.58 -14.70 -22.16
CA ASN A 310 -3.14 -15.87 -22.88
C ASN A 310 -2.11 -16.75 -23.61
N GLY A 311 -0.94 -16.98 -22.99
CA GLY A 311 0.13 -17.80 -23.58
C GLY A 311 1.02 -17.10 -24.60
N ALA A 312 0.86 -15.79 -24.83
CA ALA A 312 1.72 -15.01 -25.71
C ALA A 312 3.20 -15.07 -25.29
N THR A 313 4.09 -14.96 -26.26
CA THR A 313 5.53 -14.88 -26.03
C THR A 313 5.87 -13.53 -25.42
N ASN A 314 6.60 -13.53 -24.30
CA ASN A 314 7.17 -12.29 -23.77
C ASN A 314 8.35 -11.87 -24.65
N ILE A 315 8.31 -10.63 -25.13
CA ILE A 315 9.40 -10.02 -25.87
C ILE A 315 10.36 -9.25 -24.95
N PHE A 316 9.92 -8.97 -23.72
CA PHE A 316 10.75 -8.41 -22.65
C PHE A 316 10.17 -8.82 -21.28
N THR A 317 11.03 -9.04 -20.29
CA THR A 317 10.60 -9.28 -18.90
C THR A 317 11.68 -8.77 -17.94
N VAL A 318 11.25 -8.03 -16.93
CA VAL A 318 12.04 -7.72 -15.73
C VAL A 318 11.22 -8.11 -14.53
N LEU A 319 11.84 -8.86 -13.61
CA LEU A 319 11.24 -9.15 -12.32
C LEU A 319 11.44 -7.97 -11.38
N LYS A 320 10.47 -7.77 -10.50
CA LYS A 320 10.50 -6.83 -9.39
C LYS A 320 11.80 -6.95 -8.59
N GLY A 321 12.39 -5.79 -8.28
CA GLY A 321 13.66 -5.69 -7.56
C GLY A 321 14.90 -5.81 -8.44
N ASN A 322 14.77 -6.25 -9.69
CA ASN A 322 15.90 -6.34 -10.61
C ASN A 322 16.17 -5.01 -11.34
N PRO A 323 17.42 -4.78 -11.79
CA PRO A 323 17.75 -3.61 -12.60
C PRO A 323 16.96 -3.57 -13.91
N ILE A 324 16.54 -2.36 -14.29
CA ILE A 324 15.94 -2.09 -15.60
C ILE A 324 16.54 -0.82 -16.18
N SER A 325 16.92 -0.87 -17.44
CA SER A 325 17.44 0.31 -18.12
C SER A 325 16.34 1.37 -18.30
N PRO A 326 16.63 2.67 -18.07
CA PRO A 326 15.68 3.76 -18.33
C PRO A 326 15.18 3.80 -19.77
N SER A 327 16.00 3.32 -20.71
CA SER A 327 15.64 3.09 -22.09
C SER A 327 16.18 1.75 -22.56
N PHE A 328 15.40 1.05 -23.37
CA PHE A 328 15.84 -0.19 -24.02
C PHE A 328 15.09 -0.41 -25.32
N SER A 329 15.63 -1.33 -26.12
CA SER A 329 15.11 -1.67 -27.44
C SER A 329 14.92 -3.17 -27.56
N VAL A 330 13.83 -3.58 -28.21
CA VAL A 330 13.55 -4.96 -28.57
C VAL A 330 13.57 -5.08 -30.08
N ASN A 331 14.51 -5.88 -30.61
CA ASN A 331 14.67 -6.11 -32.04
C ASN A 331 13.85 -7.31 -32.48
N LEU A 332 12.97 -7.09 -33.45
CA LEU A 332 12.08 -8.08 -34.03
C LEU A 332 12.25 -8.12 -35.56
N GLY A 333 11.62 -9.09 -36.20
CA GLY A 333 11.49 -9.13 -37.65
C GLY A 333 10.12 -9.63 -38.06
N ALA A 334 9.62 -9.09 -39.16
CA ALA A 334 8.35 -9.48 -39.78
C ALA A 334 8.63 -10.12 -41.14
N TYR A 335 7.84 -11.11 -41.53
CA TYR A 335 7.94 -11.73 -42.86
C TYR A 335 6.58 -12.27 -43.31
N TYR A 336 6.42 -12.46 -44.62
CA TYR A 336 5.21 -13.07 -45.18
C TYR A 336 5.16 -14.57 -44.89
N TYR A 337 3.98 -15.07 -44.54
CA TYR A 337 3.75 -16.48 -44.28
C TYR A 337 2.53 -17.01 -45.04
N ALA A 338 2.73 -18.02 -45.88
CA ALA A 338 1.67 -18.72 -46.59
C ALA A 338 0.99 -19.75 -45.65
N TYR A 339 -0.07 -19.36 -44.96
CA TYR A 339 -0.84 -20.28 -44.12
C TYR A 339 -1.75 -21.21 -44.95
N ASN A 340 -2.03 -20.87 -46.20
CA ASN A 340 -2.68 -21.76 -47.17
C ASN A 340 -2.02 -21.59 -48.55
N THR A 341 -1.06 -22.46 -48.86
CA THR A 341 -0.25 -22.42 -50.08
C THR A 341 -1.07 -22.58 -51.36
N ASN A 342 -2.24 -23.22 -51.30
CA ASN A 342 -3.11 -23.46 -52.46
C ASN A 342 -3.99 -22.24 -52.78
N SER A 343 -4.20 -21.35 -51.82
CA SER A 343 -5.05 -20.16 -51.99
C SER A 343 -4.28 -18.84 -52.04
N VAL A 344 -2.95 -18.88 -52.12
CA VAL A 344 -2.13 -17.65 -52.22
C VAL A 344 -2.42 -16.93 -53.54
N THR A 345 -2.93 -15.71 -53.45
CA THR A 345 -3.17 -14.81 -54.60
C THR A 345 -2.27 -13.59 -54.55
N GLN A 346 -2.21 -12.85 -55.66
CA GLN A 346 -1.60 -11.53 -55.69
C GLN A 346 -2.54 -10.51 -55.05
N GLY A 347 -1.99 -9.56 -54.29
CA GLY A 347 -2.74 -8.45 -53.72
C GLY A 347 -1.98 -7.76 -52.59
N GLN A 348 -2.55 -6.68 -52.07
CA GLN A 348 -2.03 -6.02 -50.88
C GLN A 348 -2.31 -6.85 -49.62
N VAL A 349 -1.45 -6.72 -48.62
CA VAL A 349 -1.60 -7.38 -47.33
C VAL A 349 -1.39 -6.34 -46.24
N SER A 350 -2.26 -6.31 -45.24
CA SER A 350 -2.10 -5.48 -44.05
C SER A 350 -2.60 -6.21 -42.81
N SER A 351 -2.01 -5.91 -41.67
CA SER A 351 -2.45 -6.39 -40.37
C SER A 351 -1.94 -5.47 -39.27
N THR A 352 -2.43 -5.66 -38.06
CA THR A 352 -2.05 -4.83 -36.91
C THR A 352 -1.77 -5.70 -35.68
N ALA A 353 -0.88 -5.22 -34.83
CA ALA A 353 -0.61 -5.78 -33.51
C ALA A 353 -0.44 -4.63 -32.50
N THR A 354 -0.77 -4.91 -31.25
CA THR A 354 -0.70 -3.99 -30.13
C THR A 354 0.40 -4.45 -29.18
N VAL A 355 1.25 -3.51 -28.77
CA VAL A 355 2.21 -3.75 -27.68
C VAL A 355 1.46 -3.68 -26.36
N VAL A 356 1.53 -4.73 -25.56
CA VAL A 356 0.90 -4.81 -24.25
C VAL A 356 1.98 -4.85 -23.19
N MET A 357 1.90 -3.91 -22.25
CA MET A 357 2.76 -3.85 -21.07
C MET A 357 1.94 -4.26 -19.86
N SER A 358 2.35 -5.35 -19.21
CA SER A 358 1.72 -5.91 -18.03
C SER A 358 2.59 -5.65 -16.80
N TYR A 359 1.92 -5.25 -15.72
CA TYR A 359 2.51 -4.84 -14.46
C TYR A 359 1.89 -5.68 -13.34
N ASN A 360 2.71 -6.39 -12.56
CA ASN A 360 2.25 -7.18 -11.41
C ASN A 360 2.97 -6.80 -10.11
#